data_AF-A0A6M6E4D1-F1
#
_entry.id   AF-A0A6M6E4D1-F1
#
_cell.length_a   1.000
_cell.length_b   1.000
_cell.length_c   1.000
_cell.angle_alpha   90.00
_cell.angle_beta   90.00
_cell.angle_gamma   90.00
#
_symmetry.space_group_name_H-M   'P 1'
#
loop_
_entity.id
_entity.type
_entity.pdbx_description
1 polymer ?
#
loop_
_entity_poly.entity_id
_entity_poly.type
_entity_poly.pdbx_seq_one_letter_code
_entity_poly.pdbx_strand_id
1 'polypeptide(L)'
;MLERYSYTADSLKKVIKLALINSISHKELVDWCEDFLQEATKDTSISKDRSLNKKAIMVALDIENQWELFLSNTYTFEELQELNQNKVKFPKQWLEKWDSSIR
;
A
#
# COMPACT_ATOMS: atom_id res chain seq x y z
N MET A 1 1.45 14.43 -2.54
CA MET A 1 0.11 14.60 -1.91
C MET A 1 -0.02 13.81 -0.59
N LEU A 2 0.64 12.66 -0.46
CA LEU A 2 0.53 11.79 0.71
C LEU A 2 1.53 12.08 1.85
N GLU A 3 2.55 12.91 1.62
CA GLU A 3 3.58 13.31 2.61
C GLU A 3 3.03 13.94 3.91
N ARG A 4 1.75 14.35 3.89
CA ARG A 4 1.03 14.90 5.06
C ARG A 4 0.47 13.83 6.00
N TYR A 5 0.44 12.56 5.59
CA TYR A 5 -0.09 11.48 6.41
C TYR A 5 1.01 10.86 7.26
N SER A 6 0.79 10.81 8.57
CA SER A 6 1.64 10.03 9.48
C SER A 6 1.50 8.53 9.18
N TYR A 7 2.55 7.75 9.43
CA TYR A 7 2.51 6.31 9.27
C TYR A 7 1.74 5.66 10.43
N THR A 8 0.43 5.47 10.24
CA THR A 8 -0.50 4.86 11.21
C THR A 8 -1.52 3.97 10.50
N ALA A 9 -2.22 3.11 11.26
CA ALA A 9 -3.29 2.29 10.71
C ALA A 9 -4.45 3.12 10.11
N ASP A 10 -4.81 4.23 10.77
CA ASP A 10 -5.85 5.15 10.27
C ASP A 10 -5.43 5.82 8.97
N SER A 11 -4.16 6.20 8.84
CA SER A 11 -3.62 6.74 7.60
C SER A 11 -3.65 5.71 6.48
N LEU A 12 -3.23 4.46 6.74
CA LEU A 12 -3.31 3.39 5.73
C LEU A 12 -4.75 3.22 5.23
N LYS A 13 -5.73 3.21 6.15
CA LYS A 13 -7.15 3.13 5.80
C LYS A 13 -7.60 4.30 4.92
N LYS A 14 -7.16 5.53 5.23
CA LYS A 14 -7.43 6.71 4.40
C LYS A 14 -6.81 6.59 3.01
N VAL A 15 -5.56 6.14 2.90
CA VAL A 15 -4.86 6.00 1.62
C VAL A 15 -5.52 4.93 0.75
N ILE A 16 -5.93 3.78 1.33
CA ILE A 16 -6.72 2.76 0.60
C ILE A 16 -8.03 3.35 0.08
N LYS A 17 -8.75 4.15 0.89
CA LYS A 17 -9.98 4.82 0.47
C LYS A 17 -9.76 5.84 -0.65
N LEU A 18 -8.66 6.57 -0.62
CA LEU A 18 -8.29 7.49 -1.71
C LEU A 18 -8.06 6.73 -3.02
N ALA A 19 -7.40 5.57 -2.96
CA ALA A 19 -7.21 4.70 -4.12
C ALA A 19 -8.54 4.11 -4.62
N LEU A 20 -9.44 3.68 -3.71
CA LEU A 20 -10.78 3.17 -4.05
C LEU A 20 -11.61 4.17 -4.86
N ILE A 21 -11.53 5.45 -4.51
CA ILE A 21 -12.24 6.52 -5.23
C ILE A 21 -11.43 7.09 -6.40
N ASN A 22 -10.28 6.48 -6.73
CA ASN A 22 -9.34 6.91 -7.78
C ASN A 22 -8.82 8.36 -7.59
N SER A 23 -8.75 8.85 -6.35
CA SER A 23 -8.18 10.17 -6.03
C SER A 23 -6.65 10.14 -6.00
N ILE A 24 -6.06 8.95 -5.88
CA ILE A 24 -4.64 8.67 -6.08
C ILE A 24 -4.52 7.46 -7.01
N SER A 25 -3.38 7.32 -7.68
CA SER A 25 -3.05 6.09 -8.40
C SER A 25 -2.83 4.92 -7.43
N HIS A 26 -2.97 3.69 -7.94
CA HIS A 26 -2.69 2.52 -7.12
C HIS A 26 -1.18 2.37 -6.87
N LYS A 27 -0.33 2.89 -7.76
CA LYS A 27 1.12 2.99 -7.52
C LYS A 27 1.44 3.90 -6.34
N GLU A 28 0.78 5.06 -6.22
CA GLU A 28 0.94 5.93 -5.05
C GLU A 28 0.51 5.25 -3.73
N LEU A 29 -0.50 4.37 -3.77
CA LEU A 29 -0.86 3.54 -2.62
C LEU A 29 0.27 2.56 -2.26
N VAL A 30 0.86 1.89 -3.26
CA VAL A 30 1.98 0.95 -3.05
C VAL A 30 3.19 1.66 -2.48
N ASP A 31 3.57 2.81 -3.04
CA ASP A 31 4.71 3.61 -2.58
C ASP A 31 4.53 4.07 -1.13
N TRP A 32 3.31 4.51 -0.79
CA TRP A 32 3.00 4.86 0.59
C TRP A 32 3.09 3.66 1.54
N CYS A 33 2.70 2.46 1.08
CA CYS A 33 2.82 1.23 1.88
C CYS A 33 4.29 0.85 2.10
N GLU A 34 5.15 1.00 1.09
CA GLU A 34 6.59 0.79 1.20
C GLU A 34 7.20 1.72 2.26
N ASP A 35 6.93 3.02 2.17
CA ASP A 35 7.40 4.01 3.14
C ASP A 35 6.89 3.73 4.57
N PHE A 36 5.62 3.32 4.69
CA PHE A 36 5.01 2.91 5.96
C PHE A 36 5.76 1.72 6.59
N LEU A 37 6.14 0.72 5.79
CA LEU A 37 6.88 -0.45 6.24
C LEU A 37 8.34 -0.13 6.61
N GLN A 38 8.98 0.76 5.86
CA GLN A 38 10.30 1.28 6.22
C GLN A 38 10.26 2.02 7.56
N GLU A 39 9.24 2.85 7.82
CA GLU A 39 9.09 3.49 9.13
C GLU A 39 8.83 2.47 10.23
N ALA A 40 7.98 1.46 9.97
CA ALA A 40 7.67 0.41 10.93
C ALA A 40 8.90 -0.43 11.34
N THR A 41 9.94 -0.48 10.50
CA THR A 41 11.15 -1.28 10.74
C THR A 41 12.32 -0.47 11.30
N LYS A 42 12.30 0.87 11.18
CA LYS A 42 13.31 1.77 11.78
C LYS A 42 13.29 1.75 13.32
N ASP A 43 12.15 1.46 13.94
CA ASP A 43 11.97 1.41 15.40
C ASP A 43 12.40 0.03 15.98
N THR A 44 13.69 -0.32 15.84
CA THR A 44 14.29 -1.49 16.52
C THR A 44 14.51 -1.25 18.02
N SER A 45 14.37 0.00 18.48
CA SER A 45 14.17 0.32 19.89
C SER A 45 12.69 0.20 20.24
N ILE A 46 12.36 -0.77 21.09
CA ILE A 46 11.03 -1.06 21.63
C ILE A 46 10.51 0.16 22.43
N SER A 47 10.13 1.24 21.75
CA SER A 47 9.38 2.33 22.34
C SER A 47 7.90 1.90 22.34
N LYS A 48 7.41 1.59 23.53
CA LYS A 48 6.07 1.02 23.81
C LYS A 48 4.89 1.89 23.37
N ASP A 49 5.13 3.03 22.72
CA ASP A 49 4.12 4.06 22.47
C ASP A 49 3.69 4.18 21.00
N ARG A 50 4.39 3.50 20.08
CA ARG A 50 4.03 3.46 18.66
C ARG A 50 3.84 2.01 18.20
N SER A 51 2.97 1.27 18.90
CA SER A 51 2.53 -0.05 18.41
C SER A 51 1.71 0.16 17.14
N LEU A 52 2.39 0.25 16.00
CA LEU A 52 1.76 0.11 14.70
C LEU A 52 0.96 -1.20 14.73
N ASN A 53 -0.31 -1.10 14.37
CA ASN A 53 -1.21 -2.24 14.42
C ASN A 53 -0.63 -3.35 13.53
N LYS A 54 -0.30 -4.50 14.11
CA LYS A 54 0.25 -5.66 13.38
C LYS A 54 -0.56 -5.98 12.13
N LYS A 55 -1.88 -5.80 12.16
CA LYS A 55 -2.75 -5.99 10.99
C LYS A 55 -2.49 -4.97 9.89
N ALA A 56 -2.26 -3.70 10.23
CA ALA A 56 -1.93 -2.67 9.25
C ALA A 56 -0.59 -2.98 8.56
N ILE A 57 0.41 -3.44 9.32
CA ILE A 57 1.69 -3.92 8.76
C ILE A 57 1.47 -5.09 7.79
N MET A 58 0.68 -6.09 8.20
CA MET A 58 0.38 -7.23 7.33
C MET A 58 -0.37 -6.82 6.06
N VAL A 59 -1.28 -5.86 6.14
CA VAL A 59 -2.01 -5.36 4.96
C VAL A 59 -1.08 -4.58 4.03
N ALA A 60 -0.22 -3.71 4.56
CA ALA A 60 0.76 -2.98 3.76
C ALA A 60 1.74 -3.94 3.04
N LEU A 61 2.23 -4.98 3.74
CA LEU A 61 3.05 -6.04 3.13
C LEU A 61 2.30 -6.79 2.03
N ASP A 62 1.02 -7.12 2.25
CA ASP A 62 0.23 -7.81 1.23
C ASP A 62 0.05 -6.91 -0.01
N ILE A 63 -0.21 -5.60 0.17
CA ILE A 63 -0.32 -4.65 -0.95
C ILE A 63 0.97 -4.59 -1.78
N GLU A 64 2.14 -4.46 -1.13
CA GLU A 64 3.45 -4.43 -1.81
C GLU A 64 3.70 -5.73 -2.59
N ASN A 65 3.53 -6.88 -1.93
CA ASN A 65 3.75 -8.19 -2.57
C ASN A 65 2.78 -8.44 -3.72
N GLN A 66 1.50 -8.08 -3.55
CA GLN A 66 0.50 -8.24 -4.60
C GLN A 66 0.76 -7.32 -5.79
N TRP A 67 1.44 -6.18 -5.61
CA TRP A 67 1.79 -5.30 -6.74
C TRP A 67 2.72 -6.01 -7.72
N GLU A 68 3.84 -6.54 -7.23
CA GLU A 68 4.82 -7.25 -8.05
C GLU A 68 4.23 -8.53 -8.67
N LEU A 69 3.45 -9.29 -7.90
CA LEU A 69 2.75 -10.46 -8.41
C LEU A 69 1.70 -10.10 -9.47
N PHE A 70 0.97 -9.02 -9.29
CA PHE A 70 -0.03 -8.59 -10.26
C PHE A 70 0.63 -8.15 -11.57
N LEU A 71 1.69 -7.33 -11.50
CA LEU A 71 2.41 -6.87 -12.68
C LEU A 71 3.00 -8.03 -13.47
N SER A 72 3.72 -8.93 -12.81
CA SER A 72 4.38 -10.08 -13.46
C SER A 72 3.41 -11.12 -14.06
N ASN A 73 2.19 -11.23 -13.52
CA ASN A 73 1.17 -12.14 -14.06
C ASN A 73 0.24 -11.50 -15.10
N THR A 74 0.26 -10.17 -15.23
CA THR A 74 -0.65 -9.44 -16.15
C THR A 74 0.05 -8.98 -17.42
N TYR A 75 1.30 -8.57 -17.32
CA TYR A 75 2.05 -7.97 -18.42
C TYR A 75 3.24 -8.86 -18.81
N THR A 76 3.58 -8.88 -20.10
CA THR A 76 4.84 -9.48 -20.54
C THR A 76 6.03 -8.63 -20.12
N PHE A 77 7.24 -9.18 -20.23
CA PHE A 77 8.46 -8.44 -19.94
C PHE A 77 8.60 -7.18 -20.80
N GLU A 78 8.29 -7.27 -22.10
CA GLU A 78 8.35 -6.15 -23.03
C GLU A 78 7.33 -5.07 -22.67
N GLU A 79 6.11 -5.47 -22.31
CA GLU A 79 5.06 -4.53 -21.86
C GLU A 79 5.47 -3.80 -20.57
N LEU A 80 6.13 -4.49 -19.63
CA LEU A 80 6.60 -3.90 -18.38
C LEU A 80 7.65 -2.80 -18.59
N GLN A 81 8.47 -2.88 -19.64
CA GLN A 81 9.50 -1.86 -19.92
C GLN A 81 8.90 -0.51 -20.34
N GLU A 82 7.73 -0.54 -20.98
CA GLU A 82 7.02 0.65 -21.46
C GLU A 82 5.84 1.05 -20.57
N LEU A 83 5.53 0.24 -19.56
CA LEU A 83 4.34 0.39 -18.73
C LEU A 83 4.37 1.67 -17.90
N ASN A 84 3.38 2.53 -18.13
CA ASN A 84 3.09 3.61 -17.20
C ASN A 84 2.35 3.06 -15.97
N GLN A 85 3.12 2.74 -14.92
CA GLN A 85 2.62 2.15 -13.67
C GLN A 85 1.52 2.99 -12.99
N ASN A 86 1.50 4.31 -13.16
CA ASN A 86 0.46 5.17 -12.57
C ASN A 86 -0.95 4.92 -13.15
N LYS A 87 -1.04 4.25 -14.31
CA LYS A 87 -2.32 3.87 -14.94
C LYS A 87 -2.79 2.47 -14.57
N VAL A 88 -1.93 1.67 -13.94
CA VAL A 88 -2.25 0.30 -13.53
C VAL A 88 -3.23 0.34 -12.35
N LYS A 89 -4.23 -0.52 -12.40
CA LYS A 89 -5.23 -0.66 -11.34
C LYS A 89 -5.34 -2.10 -10.89
N PHE A 90 -5.17 -2.30 -9.59
CA PHE A 90 -5.61 -3.51 -8.91
C PHE A 90 -7.11 -3.78 -9.12
N PRO A 91 -7.54 -5.05 -9.01
CA PRO A 91 -8.94 -5.38 -8.83
C PRO A 91 -9.54 -4.63 -7.64
N LYS A 92 -10.68 -3.96 -7.85
CA LYS A 92 -11.35 -3.14 -6.81
C LYS A 92 -11.63 -3.92 -5.52
N GLN A 93 -11.99 -5.20 -5.66
CA GLN A 93 -12.32 -6.08 -4.54
C GLN A 93 -11.14 -6.28 -3.58
N TRP A 94 -9.90 -6.16 -4.06
CA TRP A 94 -8.72 -6.27 -3.21
C TRP A 94 -8.62 -5.07 -2.26
N LEU A 95 -8.83 -3.86 -2.77
CA LEU A 95 -8.86 -2.65 -1.95
C LEU A 95 -10.00 -2.68 -0.92
N GLU A 96 -11.19 -3.15 -1.30
CA GLU A 96 -12.32 -3.31 -0.39
C GLU A 96 -12.00 -4.31 0.74
N LYS A 97 -11.31 -5.41 0.40
CA LYS A 97 -10.86 -6.43 1.35
C LYS A 97 -9.80 -5.87 2.30
N TRP A 98 -8.81 -5.13 1.79
CA TRP A 98 -7.77 -4.51 2.61
C TRP A 98 -8.34 -3.44 3.56
N ASP A 99 -9.23 -2.55 3.10
CA ASP A 99 -9.92 -1.56 3.95
C ASP A 99 -10.69 -2.21 5.10
N SER A 100 -11.37 -3.34 4.81
CA SER A 100 -12.13 -4.11 5.79
C SER A 100 -11.26 -4.89 6.77
N SER A 101 -9.99 -5.19 6.41
CA SER A 101 -9.07 -5.97 7.24
C SER A 101 -8.40 -5.13 8.34
N ILE A 102 -8.35 -3.82 8.15
CA ILE A 102 -7.84 -2.85 9.12
C ILE A 102 -9.00 -2.42 10.02
N ARG A 103 -8.98 -2.91 11.27
CA ARG A 103 -9.96 -2.53 12.31
C ARG A 103 -9.64 -1.15 12.86
#